data_AF-A0AAJ5F4E2-F1
#
_entry.id   AF-A0AAJ5F4E2-F1
#
_cell.length_a   1.000
_cell.length_b   1.000
_cell.length_c   1.000
_cell.angle_alpha   90.00
_cell.angle_beta   90.00
_cell.angle_gamma   90.00
#
_symmetry.space_group_name_H-M   'P 1'
#
loop_
_entity.id
_entity.type
_entity.pdbx_description
1 polymer ?
#
loop_
_entity_poly.entity_id
_entity_poly.type
_entity_poly.pdbx_seq_one_letter_code
_entity_poly.pdbx_strand_id
1 'polypeptide(L)'
;MKKNDVHFAPPDALSPAIWGVEQGPQDSSWRTNWLDLLAFGLELAALAALAGWGWQVGRWIPALGAPLAFALVWGTLLAPRARVHLPTAAHRVLKLTLFGLVGLAAGQVWGLVPAGVFLGLAALTVLVAPARRLQ
;
A
#
# COMPACT_ATOMS: atom_id res chain seq x y z
N MET A 1 20.00 -10.85 70.13
CA MET A 1 20.53 -10.69 68.76
C MET A 1 19.72 -11.59 67.84
N LYS A 2 18.74 -11.02 67.12
CA LYS A 2 17.88 -11.76 66.16
C LYS A 2 18.37 -11.42 64.76
N LYS A 3 18.74 -12.45 63.99
CA LYS A 3 19.33 -12.37 62.65
C LYS A 3 18.27 -11.83 61.68
N ASN A 4 18.56 -10.73 60.98
CA ASN A 4 17.70 -10.21 59.93
C ASN A 4 17.94 -11.06 58.67
N ASP A 5 16.99 -11.93 58.36
CA ASP A 5 16.95 -12.65 57.09
C ASP A 5 16.43 -11.68 56.02
N VAL A 6 17.35 -11.00 55.34
CA VAL A 6 17.06 -10.29 54.09
C VAL A 6 16.74 -11.33 53.03
N HIS A 7 15.45 -11.62 52.87
CA HIS A 7 14.95 -12.41 51.76
C HIS A 7 15.17 -11.62 50.47
N PHE A 8 16.20 -11.99 49.72
CA PHE A 8 16.46 -11.44 48.39
C PHE A 8 15.32 -11.91 47.46
N ALA A 9 14.48 -10.98 47.01
CA ALA A 9 13.44 -11.29 46.04
C ALA A 9 14.11 -11.72 44.71
N PRO A 10 13.61 -12.77 44.04
CA PRO A 10 14.19 -13.24 42.79
C PRO A 10 14.08 -12.14 41.70
N PRO A 11 15.05 -12.05 40.78
CA PRO A 11 15.19 -10.93 39.84
C PRO A 11 14.03 -10.75 38.85
N ASP A 12 13.11 -11.70 38.78
CA ASP A 12 11.87 -11.68 38.00
C ASP A 12 10.70 -10.97 38.70
N ALA A 13 10.81 -10.70 40.01
CA ALA A 13 9.81 -9.94 40.79
C ALA A 13 9.96 -8.41 40.66
N LEU A 14 10.98 -7.93 39.94
CA LEU A 14 11.14 -6.51 39.62
C LEU A 14 10.13 -6.12 38.54
N SER A 15 8.99 -5.58 39.00
CA SER A 15 7.93 -5.07 38.13
C SER A 15 8.48 -4.18 37.01
N PRO A 16 7.88 -4.23 35.79
CA PRO A 16 8.26 -3.39 34.65
C PRO A 16 8.25 -1.87 34.95
N ALA A 17 7.66 -1.47 36.08
CA ALA A 17 7.72 -0.11 36.64
C ALA A 17 9.15 0.41 36.92
N ILE A 18 10.12 -0.45 37.26
CA ILE A 18 11.49 -0.01 37.57
C ILE A 18 12.23 0.44 36.30
N TRP A 19 11.84 -0.09 35.14
CA TRP A 19 12.52 0.22 33.89
C TRP A 19 12.03 1.50 33.20
N GLY A 20 10.98 2.17 33.69
CA GLY A 20 10.46 3.38 33.04
C GLY A 20 10.13 3.20 31.56
N VAL A 21 10.06 1.95 31.08
CA VAL A 21 9.62 1.61 29.75
C VAL A 21 8.11 1.55 29.85
N GLU A 22 7.49 2.74 29.86
CA GLU A 22 6.16 2.83 29.28
C GLU A 22 6.30 2.22 27.88
N GLN A 23 5.80 1.00 27.72
CA GLN A 23 5.54 0.48 26.40
C GLN A 23 4.38 1.33 25.88
N GLY A 24 4.72 2.52 25.37
CA GLY A 24 3.82 3.34 24.59
C GLY A 24 3.18 2.46 23.51
N PRO A 25 1.96 2.80 23.06
CA PRO A 25 1.20 1.97 22.13
C PRO A 25 2.16 1.47 21.06
N GLN A 26 2.32 0.15 20.93
CA GLN A 26 3.22 -0.48 19.97
C GLN A 26 2.73 -0.06 18.57
N ASP A 27 3.16 1.12 18.12
CA ASP A 27 2.71 1.73 16.89
C ASP A 27 3.43 0.98 15.79
N SER A 28 2.66 0.25 14.98
CA SER A 28 3.16 -0.59 13.91
C SER A 28 3.71 0.22 12.73
N SER A 29 4.30 1.38 12.97
CA SER A 29 4.65 2.41 11.99
C SER A 29 5.77 2.00 11.03
N TRP A 30 6.58 1.00 11.39
CA TRP A 30 7.62 0.43 10.52
C TRP A 30 7.22 -0.89 9.83
N ARG A 31 6.00 -1.40 10.03
CA ARG A 31 5.49 -2.51 9.20
C ARG A 31 5.13 -1.97 7.82
N THR A 32 6.13 -1.88 6.94
CA THR A 32 5.87 -1.96 5.49
C THR A 32 5.16 -3.29 5.27
N ASN A 33 3.85 -3.22 5.05
CA ASN A 33 3.11 -4.41 4.70
C ASN A 33 3.60 -4.83 3.32
N TRP A 34 3.87 -6.12 3.13
CA TRP A 34 4.26 -6.65 1.82
C TRP A 34 3.24 -6.28 0.72
N LEU A 35 1.98 -6.05 1.10
CA LEU A 35 0.91 -5.51 0.26
C LEU A 35 1.20 -4.09 -0.25
N ASP A 36 1.80 -3.24 0.58
CA ASP A 36 2.15 -1.86 0.21
C ASP A 36 3.30 -1.86 -0.82
N LEU A 37 4.30 -2.72 -0.62
CA LEU A 37 5.37 -2.97 -1.60
C LEU A 37 4.83 -3.52 -2.91
N LEU A 38 3.92 -4.49 -2.85
CA LEU A 38 3.28 -5.06 -4.03
C LEU A 38 2.45 -4.00 -4.79
N ALA A 39 1.67 -3.19 -4.07
CA ALA A 39 0.90 -2.11 -4.67
C ALA A 39 1.80 -1.08 -5.35
N PHE A 40 2.92 -0.70 -4.73
CA PHE A 40 3.90 0.19 -5.35
C PHE A 40 4.53 -0.42 -6.62
N GLY A 41 4.88 -1.72 -6.59
CA GLY A 41 5.37 -2.43 -7.77
C GLY A 41 4.34 -2.44 -8.92
N LEU A 42 3.06 -2.61 -8.59
CA LEU A 42 1.95 -2.52 -9.55
C LEU A 42 1.77 -1.09 -10.08
N GLU A 43 1.97 -0.06 -9.27
CA GLU A 43 1.95 1.33 -9.74
C GLU A 43 3.07 1.59 -10.77
N LEU A 44 4.28 1.11 -10.51
CA LEU A 44 5.39 1.24 -11.47
C LEU A 44 5.12 0.47 -12.77
N ALA A 45 4.59 -0.75 -12.66
CA ALA A 45 4.15 -1.52 -13.81
C ALA A 45 3.07 -0.75 -14.60
N ALA A 46 2.08 -0.18 -13.92
CA ALA A 46 1.04 0.60 -14.55
C ALA A 46 1.59 1.78 -15.38
N LEU A 47 2.53 2.53 -14.81
CA LEU A 47 3.19 3.64 -15.50
C LEU A 47 3.97 3.15 -16.73
N ALA A 48 4.70 2.03 -16.62
CA ALA A 48 5.44 1.45 -17.74
C ALA A 48 4.50 0.94 -18.87
N ALA A 49 3.39 0.30 -18.51
CA ALA A 49 2.37 -0.15 -19.47
C ALA A 49 1.75 1.04 -20.20
N LEU A 50 1.37 2.11 -19.49
CA LEU A 50 0.79 3.32 -20.08
C LEU A 50 1.79 4.06 -20.96
N ALA A 51 3.06 4.14 -20.57
CA ALA A 51 4.11 4.75 -21.39
C ALA A 51 4.33 3.96 -22.68
N GLY A 52 4.41 2.63 -22.58
CA GLY A 52 4.56 1.73 -23.73
C GLY A 52 3.35 1.78 -24.67
N TRP A 53 2.13 1.77 -24.13
CA TRP A 53 0.92 1.89 -24.90
C TRP A 53 0.82 3.26 -25.58
N GLY A 54 1.13 4.33 -24.85
CA GLY A 54 1.18 5.67 -25.42
C GLY A 54 2.19 5.76 -26.55
N TRP A 55 3.35 5.11 -26.42
CA TRP A 55 4.34 5.06 -27.50
C TRP A 55 3.77 4.41 -28.77
N GLN A 56 3.02 3.31 -28.64
CA GLN A 56 2.37 2.62 -29.75
C GLN A 56 1.27 3.47 -30.42
N VAL A 57 0.47 4.21 -29.64
CA VAL A 57 -0.68 4.96 -30.17
C VAL A 57 -0.29 6.29 -30.81
N GLY A 58 0.68 7.01 -30.23
CA GLY A 58 1.01 8.37 -30.69
C GLY A 58 2.36 8.90 -30.26
N ARG A 59 3.30 8.01 -29.89
CA ARG A 59 4.68 8.37 -29.52
C ARG A 59 4.71 9.25 -28.27
N TRP A 60 5.40 10.39 -28.32
CA TRP A 60 5.79 11.17 -27.14
C TRP A 60 4.64 11.72 -26.30
N ILE A 61 3.63 12.33 -26.94
CA ILE A 61 2.55 13.02 -26.20
C ILE A 61 1.76 12.02 -25.34
N PRO A 62 1.17 10.93 -25.89
CA PRO A 62 0.48 9.95 -25.07
C PRO A 62 1.42 9.10 -24.19
N ALA A 63 2.67 8.83 -24.61
CA ALA A 63 3.64 8.09 -23.78
C ALA A 63 4.00 8.82 -22.50
N LEU A 64 3.96 10.15 -22.48
CA LEU A 64 4.16 10.95 -21.26
C LEU A 64 2.83 11.31 -20.60
N GLY A 65 1.84 11.70 -21.40
CA GLY A 65 0.55 12.18 -20.93
C GLY A 65 -0.26 11.12 -20.18
N ALA A 66 -0.28 9.87 -20.64
CA ALA A 66 -1.04 8.82 -19.98
C ALA A 66 -0.46 8.44 -18.59
N PRO A 67 0.86 8.20 -18.44
CA PRO A 67 1.46 8.01 -17.11
C PRO A 67 1.28 9.22 -16.18
N LEU A 68 1.43 10.44 -16.69
CA LEU A 68 1.20 11.67 -15.92
C LEU A 68 -0.25 11.78 -15.44
N ALA A 69 -1.22 11.55 -16.31
CA ALA A 69 -2.63 11.57 -15.95
C ALA A 69 -2.96 10.51 -14.89
N PHE A 70 -2.43 9.30 -15.04
CA PHE A 70 -2.57 8.24 -14.04
C PHE A 70 -1.99 8.68 -12.69
N ALA A 71 -0.75 9.19 -12.66
CA ALA A 71 -0.10 9.63 -11.44
C ALA A 71 -0.86 10.78 -10.74
N LEU A 72 -1.43 11.71 -11.51
CA LEU A 72 -2.25 12.80 -10.98
C LEU A 72 -3.55 12.29 -10.39
N VAL A 73 -4.30 11.44 -11.10
CA VAL A 73 -5.55 10.85 -10.59
C VAL A 73 -5.26 10.02 -9.34
N TRP A 74 -4.19 9.24 -9.35
CA TRP A 74 -3.77 8.43 -8.21
C TRP A 74 -3.38 9.30 -7.01
N GLY A 75 -2.52 10.29 -7.22
CA GLY A 75 -2.04 11.20 -6.18
C GLY A 75 -3.15 12.05 -5.55
N THR A 76 -4.15 12.44 -6.34
CA THR A 76 -5.24 13.32 -5.88
C THR A 76 -6.37 12.58 -5.19
N LEU A 77 -6.72 11.37 -5.67
CA LEU A 77 -7.91 10.65 -5.23
C LEU A 77 -7.61 9.34 -4.46
N LEU A 78 -6.50 8.67 -4.76
CA LEU A 78 -6.22 7.31 -4.26
C LEU A 78 -5.09 7.23 -3.23
N ALA A 79 -4.24 8.25 -3.16
CA ALA A 79 -3.11 8.31 -2.25
C ALA A 79 -3.55 8.31 -0.77
N PRO A 80 -2.73 7.80 0.15
CA PRO A 80 -3.04 7.85 1.59
C PRO A 80 -3.23 9.27 2.14
N ARG A 81 -2.64 10.27 1.47
CA ARG A 81 -2.76 11.71 1.74
C ARG A 81 -3.58 12.42 0.67
N ALA A 82 -4.46 11.71 -0.04
CA ALA A 82 -5.33 12.29 -1.05
C ALA A 82 -6.10 13.49 -0.46
N ARG A 83 -6.20 14.57 -1.23
CA ARG A 83 -6.95 15.76 -0.81
C ARG A 83 -8.45 15.48 -0.71
N VAL A 84 -8.95 14.52 -1.49
CA VAL A 84 -10.35 14.13 -1.54
C VAL A 84 -10.54 12.83 -0.77
N HIS A 85 -11.36 12.88 0.29
CA HIS A 85 -11.72 11.69 1.06
C HIS A 85 -12.91 10.99 0.40
N LEU A 86 -12.66 9.85 -0.25
CA LEU A 86 -13.70 9.02 -0.85
C LEU A 86 -14.19 7.96 0.15
N PRO A 87 -15.49 7.59 0.10
CA PRO A 87 -15.99 6.43 0.82
C PRO A 87 -15.18 5.17 0.45
N THR A 88 -14.94 4.28 1.41
CA THR A 88 -14.08 3.10 1.22
C THR A 88 -14.49 2.23 0.03
N ALA A 89 -15.79 2.10 -0.23
CA ALA A 89 -16.31 1.38 -1.39
C ALA A 89 -15.99 2.10 -2.72
N ALA A 90 -16.21 3.41 -2.80
CA ALA A 90 -15.90 4.21 -3.98
C ALA A 90 -14.40 4.20 -4.29
N HIS A 91 -13.55 4.27 -3.25
CA HIS A 91 -12.09 4.16 -3.38
C HIS A 91 -11.66 2.84 -4.03
N ARG A 92 -12.27 1.72 -3.61
CA ARG A 92 -11.98 0.39 -4.16
C ARG A 92 -12.45 0.27 -5.61
N VAL A 93 -13.66 0.71 -5.90
CA VAL A 93 -14.21 0.67 -7.27
C VAL A 93 -13.32 1.49 -8.20
N LEU A 94 -12.96 2.72 -7.81
CA LEU A 94 -12.09 3.57 -8.62
C LEU A 94 -10.72 2.95 -8.86
N LYS A 95 -10.11 2.33 -7.84
CA LYS A 95 -8.86 1.56 -7.99
C LYS A 95 -8.98 0.43 -9.00
N LEU A 96 -10.04 -0.38 -8.89
CA LEU A 96 -10.28 -1.49 -9.82
C LEU A 96 -10.52 -0.99 -11.24
N THR A 97 -11.25 0.10 -11.42
CA THR A 97 -11.47 0.71 -12.74
C THR A 97 -10.16 1.22 -13.33
N LEU A 98 -9.34 1.94 -12.55
CA LEU A 98 -8.05 2.45 -13.02
C LEU A 98 -7.12 1.31 -13.43
N PHE A 99 -6.98 0.30 -12.57
CA PHE A 99 -6.17 -0.87 -12.88
C PHE A 99 -6.72 -1.68 -14.05
N GLY A 100 -8.04 -1.76 -14.21
CA GLY A 100 -8.70 -2.36 -15.37
C GLY A 100 -8.28 -1.69 -16.68
N LEU A 101 -8.32 -0.35 -16.73
CA LEU A 101 -7.88 0.43 -17.89
C LEU A 101 -6.39 0.22 -18.20
N VAL A 102 -5.55 0.22 -17.16
CA VAL A 102 -4.13 -0.08 -17.29
C VAL A 102 -3.92 -1.51 -17.78
N GLY A 103 -4.72 -2.48 -17.32
CA GLY A 103 -4.64 -3.87 -17.77
C GLY A 103 -4.91 -4.02 -19.27
N LEU A 104 -5.81 -3.22 -19.84
CA LEU A 104 -6.03 -3.18 -21.29
C LEU A 104 -4.79 -2.67 -22.03
N ALA A 105 -4.18 -1.59 -21.54
CA ALA A 105 -2.92 -1.06 -22.08
C ALA A 105 -1.80 -2.11 -21.97
N ALA A 106 -1.65 -2.73 -20.79
CA ALA A 106 -0.68 -3.79 -20.54
C ALA A 106 -0.88 -5.00 -21.48
N GLY A 107 -2.13 -5.35 -21.80
CA GLY A 107 -2.43 -6.43 -22.74
C GLY A 107 -1.91 -6.17 -24.15
N GLN A 108 -1.91 -4.90 -24.60
CA GLN A 108 -1.38 -4.51 -25.90
C GLN A 108 0.16 -4.43 -25.93
N VAL A 109 0.78 -4.15 -24.78
CA VAL A 109 2.24 -3.95 -24.68
C VAL A 109 2.98 -5.23 -24.31
N TRP A 110 2.46 -6.02 -23.37
CA TRP A 110 3.12 -7.20 -22.78
C TRP A 110 2.42 -8.52 -23.11
N GLY A 111 1.23 -8.47 -23.72
CA GLY A 111 0.41 -9.63 -24.02
C GLY A 111 -0.55 -10.01 -22.89
N LEU A 112 -1.40 -11.00 -23.17
CA LEU A 112 -2.54 -11.34 -22.31
C LEU A 112 -2.13 -11.93 -20.95
N VAL A 113 -1.09 -12.77 -20.92
CA VAL A 113 -0.68 -13.45 -19.67
C VAL A 113 -0.12 -12.46 -18.64
N PRO A 114 0.86 -11.59 -18.96
CA PRO A 114 1.33 -10.59 -18.00
C PRO A 114 0.24 -9.60 -17.56
N ALA A 115 -0.65 -9.21 -18.48
CA ALA A 115 -1.80 -8.34 -18.15
C ALA A 115 -2.77 -9.02 -17.18
N GLY A 116 -3.05 -10.32 -17.37
CA GLY A 116 -3.87 -11.11 -16.45
C GLY A 116 -3.25 -11.22 -15.06
N VAL A 117 -1.94 -11.47 -14.97
CA VAL A 117 -1.21 -11.51 -13.69
C VAL A 117 -1.26 -10.15 -12.99
N PHE A 118 -1.00 -9.06 -13.73
CA PHE A 118 -1.11 -7.69 -13.23
C PHE A 118 -2.49 -7.42 -12.62
N LEU A 119 -3.56 -7.72 -13.36
CA LEU A 119 -4.94 -7.52 -12.90
C LEU A 119 -5.28 -8.39 -11.69
N GLY A 120 -4.84 -9.64 -11.66
CA GLY A 120 -5.05 -10.54 -10.53
C GLY A 120 -4.40 -10.02 -9.24
N LEU A 121 -3.14 -9.58 -9.34
CA LEU A 121 -2.42 -8.99 -8.20
C LEU A 121 -3.02 -7.65 -7.77
N ALA A 122 -3.41 -6.81 -8.72
CA ALA A 122 -4.10 -5.54 -8.44
C ALA A 122 -5.44 -5.77 -7.72
N ALA A 123 -6.26 -6.72 -8.19
CA ALA A 123 -7.50 -7.08 -7.52
C ALA A 123 -7.24 -7.62 -6.11
N LEU A 124 -6.25 -8.52 -5.95
CA LEU A 124 -5.88 -9.08 -4.65
C LEU A 124 -5.51 -7.98 -3.65
N THR A 125 -4.64 -7.05 -4.03
CA THR A 125 -4.23 -5.95 -3.15
C THR A 125 -5.40 -5.06 -2.75
N VAL A 126 -6.33 -4.77 -3.67
CA VAL A 126 -7.52 -3.94 -3.39
C VAL A 126 -8.52 -4.65 -2.48
N LEU A 127 -8.72 -5.95 -2.65
CA LEU A 127 -9.70 -6.73 -1.90
C LEU A 127 -9.22 -7.07 -0.48
N VAL A 128 -7.94 -7.37 -0.32
CA VAL A 128 -7.34 -7.74 0.97
C VAL A 128 -7.09 -6.52 1.85
N ALA A 129 -6.88 -5.33 1.26
CA ALA A 129 -6.67 -4.10 2.02
C ALA A 129 -7.84 -3.87 2.99
N PRO A 130 -7.61 -3.84 4.32
CA PRO A 130 -8.69 -3.70 5.29
C PRO A 130 -9.46 -2.42 5.04
N ALA A 131 -10.78 -2.47 5.16
CA ALA A 131 -11.61 -1.27 5.09
C ALA A 131 -11.15 -0.36 6.24
N ARG A 132 -10.43 0.72 5.91
CA ARG A 132 -10.11 1.76 6.90
C ARG A 132 -11.45 2.29 7.41
N ARG A 133 -11.82 1.93 8.64
CA ARG A 133 -12.96 2.53 9.31
C ARG A 133 -12.60 4.00 9.48
N LEU A 134 -13.38 4.87 8.85
CA LEU A 134 -13.31 6.29 9.12
C LEU A 134 -13.73 6.47 10.59
N GLN A 135 -12.80 6.90 11.43
CA GLN A 135 -13.07 7.50 12.74
C GLN A 135 -13.36 8.98 12.53
#